data_AF-A0A7V8WA37-F1
#
_entry.id   AF-A0A7V8WA37-F1
#
_cell.length_a   1.000
_cell.length_b   1.000
_cell.length_c   1.000
_cell.angle_alpha   90.00
_cell.angle_beta   90.00
_cell.angle_gamma   90.00
#
_symmetry.space_group_name_H-M   'P 1'
#
loop_
_entity.id
_entity.type
_entity.pdbx_description
1 polymer ?
#
loop_
_entity_poly.entity_id
_entity_poly.type
_entity_poly.pdbx_seq_one_letter_code
_entity_poly.pdbx_strand_id
1 'polypeptide(L)'
;MTEFLTDYGIVLALACSGAALVYGVLTSRALLAKPAGNEEMRSISAAVQEGAQAYLNRQYTIIAVVAVVLVILLALALNVITAIGFAIGGTFSAAAGYIGMNVSVRSNARVAESARGGIAGALEVAFRGGAVTGLLVAGLALLGVAGYYGVLILTGEEEREAVDALIGLGFGGSLISVFARLGGGIFTKAADVGADLVGKIEAGIPEDDPRNPATIADNVGDNVGDCAGMAADLFETYAVTAVAVMLLGVLSFNELGSVAVYPLVIGGVSLLASIIGTFFVRSRSGNVERALYQGLIASGLIAAAAFLPVTLWLMDDLTFVRGLDSLLLGTGEPPTGFELWLCTLVGVAVTAGLFVITDYFTSTRFRPVKTTARASQTGHATNIIQGLAQGLQSTAAPA
;
A
#
# COMPACT_ATOMS: atom_id res chain seq x y z
N MET A 1 5.22 31.09 -5.93
CA MET A 1 5.22 29.61 -5.79
C MET A 1 3.98 29.12 -5.08
N THR A 2 3.53 29.79 -4.01
CA THR A 2 2.23 29.56 -3.36
C THR A 2 1.06 29.59 -4.35
N GLU A 3 0.83 30.71 -5.06
CA GLU A 3 -0.22 30.81 -6.08
C GLU A 3 -0.11 29.71 -7.16
N PHE A 4 1.11 29.43 -7.64
CA PHE A 4 1.33 28.34 -8.60
C PHE A 4 0.94 26.97 -8.06
N LEU A 5 1.23 26.64 -6.80
CA LEU A 5 0.88 25.34 -6.24
C LEU A 5 -0.60 25.25 -5.85
N THR A 6 -1.24 26.37 -5.49
CA THR A 6 -2.69 26.40 -5.28
C THR A 6 -3.42 26.20 -6.60
N ASP A 7 -2.97 26.86 -7.68
CA ASP A 7 -3.62 26.80 -9.01
C ASP A 7 -3.28 25.51 -9.78
N TYR A 8 -2.04 25.02 -9.66
CA TYR A 8 -1.53 23.87 -10.43
C TYR A 8 -1.18 22.65 -9.59
N GLY A 9 -1.41 22.65 -8.27
CA GLY A 9 -1.04 21.54 -7.40
C GLY A 9 -1.77 20.24 -7.71
N ILE A 10 -3.03 20.32 -8.16
CA ILE A 10 -3.77 19.16 -8.67
C ILE A 10 -3.08 18.59 -9.92
N VAL A 11 -2.70 19.46 -10.86
CA VAL A 11 -2.00 19.06 -12.10
C VAL A 11 -0.64 18.44 -11.77
N LEU A 12 0.09 19.00 -10.80
CA LEU A 12 1.35 18.47 -10.32
C LEU A 12 1.17 17.07 -9.71
N ALA A 13 0.17 16.89 -8.84
CA ALA A 13 -0.14 15.60 -8.23
C ALA A 13 -0.50 14.55 -9.31
N LEU A 14 -1.30 14.93 -10.30
CA LEU A 14 -1.65 14.08 -11.45
C LEU A 14 -0.43 13.75 -12.31
N ALA A 15 0.47 14.70 -12.55
CA ALA A 15 1.71 14.46 -13.28
C ALA A 15 2.64 13.50 -12.53
N CYS A 16 2.79 13.65 -11.21
CA CYS A 16 3.56 12.75 -10.36
C CYS A 16 2.96 11.34 -10.32
N SER A 17 1.64 11.23 -10.18
CA SER A 17 0.91 9.96 -10.29
C SER A 17 1.16 9.31 -11.67
N GLY A 18 0.97 10.06 -12.75
CA GLY A 18 1.24 9.60 -14.11
C GLY A 18 2.67 9.12 -14.29
N ALA A 19 3.66 9.82 -13.73
CA ALA A 19 5.05 9.41 -13.74
C ALA A 19 5.27 8.08 -13.00
N ALA A 20 4.65 7.88 -11.85
CA ALA A 20 4.68 6.62 -11.11
C ALA A 20 4.04 5.46 -11.89
N LEU A 21 2.90 5.71 -12.54
CA LEU A 21 2.22 4.72 -13.37
C LEU A 21 3.06 4.34 -14.60
N VAL A 22 3.63 5.34 -15.29
CA VAL A 22 4.53 5.11 -16.43
C VAL A 22 5.75 4.33 -16.00
N TYR A 23 6.39 4.71 -14.90
CA TYR A 23 7.54 3.98 -14.35
C TYR A 23 7.18 2.53 -14.00
N GLY A 24 6.02 2.30 -13.37
CA GLY A 24 5.50 0.97 -13.07
C GLY A 24 5.29 0.13 -14.34
N VAL A 25 4.67 0.69 -15.38
CA VAL A 25 4.47 0.01 -16.67
C VAL A 25 5.80 -0.32 -17.35
N LEU A 26 6.74 0.63 -17.41
CA LEU A 26 8.05 0.41 -18.03
C LEU A 26 8.85 -0.65 -17.28
N THR A 27 8.83 -0.61 -15.94
CA THR A 27 9.51 -1.60 -15.10
C THR A 27 8.87 -2.97 -15.20
N SER A 28 7.53 -3.03 -15.26
CA SER A 28 6.78 -4.27 -15.50
C SER A 28 7.14 -4.89 -16.86
N ARG A 29 7.18 -4.09 -17.94
CA ARG A 29 7.60 -4.57 -19.26
C ARG A 29 9.04 -5.12 -19.24
N ALA A 30 9.96 -4.39 -18.62
CA ALA A 30 11.34 -4.83 -18.48
C ALA A 30 11.48 -6.11 -17.65
N LEU A 31 10.68 -6.26 -16.59
CA LEU A 31 10.61 -7.44 -15.76
C LEU A 31 10.06 -8.64 -16.55
N LEU A 32 8.93 -8.47 -17.24
CA LEU A 32 8.27 -9.52 -18.01
C LEU A 32 9.07 -9.97 -19.23
N ALA A 33 9.98 -9.14 -19.74
CA ALA A 33 10.93 -9.52 -20.79
C ALA A 33 11.99 -10.52 -20.32
N LYS A 34 12.21 -10.70 -19.00
CA LYS A 34 13.13 -11.71 -18.48
C LYS A 34 12.59 -13.13 -18.71
N PRO A 35 13.47 -14.14 -18.88
CA PRO A 35 13.06 -15.53 -19.11
C PRO A 35 12.29 -16.08 -17.90
N ALA A 36 11.18 -16.76 -18.17
CA ALA A 36 10.34 -17.41 -17.15
C ALA A 36 10.84 -18.82 -16.77
N GLY A 37 12.13 -19.10 -16.93
CA GLY A 37 12.73 -20.41 -16.63
C GLY A 37 12.51 -21.48 -17.69
N ASN A 38 12.69 -22.74 -17.27
CA ASN A 38 12.52 -23.95 -18.07
C ASN A 38 11.03 -24.31 -18.26
N GLU A 39 10.75 -25.40 -18.98
CA GLU A 39 9.37 -25.83 -19.27
C GLU A 39 8.56 -26.16 -18.01
N GLU A 40 9.19 -26.80 -17.03
CA GLU A 40 8.57 -27.15 -15.74
C GLU A 40 8.21 -25.92 -14.91
N MET A 41 9.10 -24.93 -14.81
CA MET A 41 8.81 -23.67 -14.14
C MET A 41 7.63 -22.94 -14.81
N ARG A 42 7.56 -22.98 -16.15
CA ARG A 42 6.47 -22.35 -16.89
C ARG A 42 5.14 -23.07 -16.69
N SER A 43 5.13 -24.40 -16.64
CA SER A 43 3.89 -25.16 -16.43
C SER A 43 3.32 -24.93 -15.02
N ILE A 44 4.17 -24.95 -13.99
CA ILE A 44 3.77 -24.65 -12.60
C ILE A 44 3.26 -23.21 -12.49
N SER A 45 4.01 -22.25 -13.05
CA SER A 45 3.60 -20.85 -13.03
C SER A 45 2.28 -20.60 -13.75
N ALA A 46 1.99 -21.34 -14.84
CA ALA A 46 0.72 -21.24 -15.55
C ALA A 46 -0.44 -21.77 -14.70
N ALA A 47 -0.27 -22.88 -13.98
CA ALA A 47 -1.29 -23.43 -13.09
C ALA A 47 -1.62 -22.45 -11.94
N VAL A 48 -0.59 -21.84 -11.33
CA VAL A 48 -0.79 -20.81 -10.29
C VAL A 48 -1.49 -19.57 -10.89
N GLN A 49 -1.12 -19.16 -12.10
CA GLN A 49 -1.77 -18.03 -12.77
C GLN A 49 -3.25 -18.27 -13.08
N GLU A 50 -3.58 -19.46 -13.56
CA GLU A 50 -4.95 -19.85 -13.83
C GLU A 50 -5.79 -19.84 -12.54
N GLY A 51 -5.28 -20.46 -11.47
CA GLY A 51 -5.94 -20.49 -10.17
C GLY A 51 -6.17 -19.10 -9.58
N ALA A 52 -5.13 -18.24 -9.58
CA ALA A 52 -5.23 -16.88 -9.06
C ALA A 52 -6.22 -16.02 -9.85
N GLN A 53 -6.22 -16.15 -11.18
CA GLN A 53 -7.17 -15.44 -12.04
C GLN A 53 -8.60 -15.93 -11.83
N ALA A 54 -8.83 -17.24 -11.76
CA ALA A 54 -10.14 -17.81 -11.52
C ALA A 54 -10.73 -17.35 -10.17
N TYR A 55 -9.91 -17.38 -9.11
CA TYR A 55 -10.29 -16.92 -7.79
C TYR A 55 -10.68 -15.43 -7.78
N LEU A 56 -9.81 -14.55 -8.27
CA LEU A 56 -10.06 -13.11 -8.25
C LEU A 56 -11.24 -12.72 -9.13
N ASN A 57 -11.40 -13.33 -10.30
CA ASN A 57 -12.58 -13.08 -11.13
C ASN A 57 -13.87 -13.43 -10.39
N ARG A 58 -13.90 -14.55 -9.67
CA ARG A 58 -15.07 -14.96 -8.90
C ARG A 58 -15.33 -14.01 -7.74
N GLN A 59 -14.29 -13.68 -6.97
CA GLN A 59 -14.39 -12.77 -5.83
C GLN A 59 -14.89 -11.39 -6.27
N TYR A 60 -14.28 -10.80 -7.30
CA TYR A 60 -14.61 -9.46 -7.76
C TYR A 60 -16.00 -9.40 -8.41
N THR A 61 -16.45 -10.46 -9.08
CA THR A 61 -17.83 -10.53 -9.58
C THR A 61 -18.84 -10.42 -8.43
N ILE A 62 -18.59 -11.09 -7.31
CA ILE A 62 -19.47 -11.03 -6.14
C ILE A 62 -19.41 -9.64 -5.50
N ILE A 63 -18.21 -9.09 -5.32
CA ILE A 63 -18.04 -7.74 -4.76
C ILE A 63 -18.70 -6.69 -5.64
N ALA A 64 -18.63 -6.81 -6.97
CA ALA A 64 -19.25 -5.88 -7.90
C ALA A 64 -20.78 -5.82 -7.72
N VAL A 65 -21.44 -6.95 -7.46
CA VAL A 65 -22.89 -6.96 -7.17
C VAL A 65 -23.20 -6.16 -5.91
N VAL A 66 -22.42 -6.36 -4.84
CA VAL A 66 -22.57 -5.59 -3.59
C VAL A 66 -22.30 -4.11 -3.82
N ALA A 67 -21.25 -3.78 -4.58
CA ALA A 67 -20.88 -2.42 -4.92
C ALA A 67 -21.99 -1.68 -5.69
N VAL A 68 -22.63 -2.33 -6.66
CA VAL A 68 -23.76 -1.73 -7.41
C VAL A 68 -24.93 -1.40 -6.50
N VAL A 69 -25.29 -2.31 -5.58
CA VAL A 69 -26.35 -2.05 -4.59
C VAL A 69 -25.98 -0.85 -3.72
N LEU A 70 -24.74 -0.78 -3.25
CA LEU A 70 -24.27 0.34 -2.43
C LEU A 70 -24.21 1.66 -3.19
N VAL A 71 -23.81 1.67 -4.47
CA VAL A 71 -23.86 2.88 -5.32
C VAL A 71 -25.29 3.42 -5.39
N ILE A 72 -26.28 2.56 -5.63
CA ILE A 72 -27.69 2.98 -5.69
C ILE A 72 -28.14 3.53 -4.34
N LEU A 73 -27.81 2.85 -3.24
CA LEU A 73 -28.19 3.30 -1.90
C LEU A 73 -27.53 4.64 -1.54
N LEU A 74 -26.25 4.82 -1.83
CA LEU A 74 -25.52 6.07 -1.57
C LEU A 74 -26.07 7.21 -2.43
N ALA A 75 -26.43 6.95 -3.69
CA ALA A 75 -27.02 7.96 -4.57
C ALA A 75 -28.38 8.45 -4.05
N LEU A 76 -29.18 7.55 -3.47
CA LEU A 76 -30.49 7.87 -2.90
C LEU A 76 -30.42 8.48 -1.49
N ALA A 77 -29.49 8.04 -0.66
CA ALA A 77 -29.40 8.42 0.75
C ALA A 77 -28.51 9.64 1.02
N LEU A 78 -27.47 9.86 0.20
CA LEU A 78 -26.54 10.97 0.34
C LEU A 78 -26.67 11.91 -0.85
N ASN A 79 -25.97 11.62 -1.95
CA ASN A 79 -26.07 12.30 -3.22
C ASN A 79 -25.33 11.51 -4.32
N VAL A 80 -25.57 11.88 -5.57
CA VAL A 80 -24.99 11.21 -6.75
C VAL A 80 -23.47 11.40 -6.81
N ILE A 81 -22.95 12.54 -6.38
CA ILE A 81 -21.52 12.87 -6.43
C ILE A 81 -20.73 11.94 -5.48
N THR A 82 -21.18 11.75 -4.24
CA THR A 82 -20.57 10.79 -3.31
C THR A 82 -20.66 9.35 -3.84
N ALA A 83 -21.78 8.98 -4.49
CA ALA A 83 -21.94 7.65 -5.08
C ALA A 83 -20.99 7.41 -6.28
N ILE A 84 -20.73 8.44 -7.10
CA ILE A 84 -19.71 8.40 -8.15
C ILE A 84 -18.31 8.23 -7.53
N GLY A 85 -18.01 8.98 -6.47
CA GLY A 85 -16.76 8.83 -5.72
C GLY A 85 -16.55 7.39 -5.25
N PHE A 86 -17.58 6.77 -4.67
CA PHE A 86 -17.56 5.36 -4.28
C PHE A 86 -17.27 4.41 -5.44
N ALA A 87 -17.92 4.59 -6.58
CA ALA A 87 -17.64 3.77 -7.76
C ALA A 87 -16.19 3.92 -8.25
N ILE A 88 -15.66 5.15 -8.25
CA ILE A 88 -14.25 5.43 -8.62
C ILE A 88 -13.29 4.74 -7.66
N GLY A 89 -13.48 4.92 -6.35
CA GLY A 89 -12.62 4.34 -5.32
C GLY A 89 -12.62 2.81 -5.36
N GLY A 90 -13.80 2.20 -5.51
CA GLY A 90 -13.91 0.75 -5.67
C GLY A 90 -13.25 0.25 -6.96
N THR A 91 -13.44 0.95 -8.07
CA THR A 91 -12.84 0.56 -9.36
C THR A 91 -11.32 0.63 -9.31
N PHE A 92 -10.75 1.71 -8.76
CA PHE A 92 -9.30 1.88 -8.68
C PHE A 92 -8.66 0.95 -7.65
N SER A 93 -9.32 0.69 -6.51
CA SER A 93 -8.86 -0.32 -5.54
C SER A 93 -8.87 -1.73 -6.15
N ALA A 94 -9.93 -2.10 -6.87
CA ALA A 94 -10.01 -3.38 -7.57
C ALA A 94 -8.92 -3.48 -8.66
N ALA A 95 -8.71 -2.42 -9.44
CA ALA A 95 -7.65 -2.35 -10.44
C ALA A 95 -6.26 -2.51 -9.80
N ALA A 96 -5.99 -1.84 -8.68
CA ALA A 96 -4.74 -1.96 -7.93
C ALA A 96 -4.47 -3.41 -7.50
N GLY A 97 -5.46 -4.08 -6.89
CA GLY A 97 -5.37 -5.49 -6.51
C GLY A 97 -5.14 -6.44 -7.71
N TYR A 98 -5.89 -6.25 -8.79
CA TYR A 98 -5.80 -7.11 -9.97
C TYR A 98 -4.49 -6.93 -10.75
N ILE A 99 -4.04 -5.68 -10.90
CA ILE A 99 -2.76 -5.38 -11.56
C ILE A 99 -1.61 -5.90 -10.71
N GLY A 100 -1.65 -5.67 -9.39
CA GLY A 100 -0.65 -6.18 -8.45
C GLY A 100 -0.49 -7.69 -8.54
N MET A 101 -1.60 -8.43 -8.45
CA MET A 101 -1.59 -9.89 -8.61
C MET A 101 -0.99 -10.34 -9.95
N ASN A 102 -1.42 -9.73 -11.06
CA ASN A 102 -0.94 -10.14 -12.39
C ASN A 102 0.58 -9.95 -12.56
N VAL A 103 1.13 -8.88 -11.97
CA VAL A 103 2.58 -8.66 -11.99
C VAL A 103 3.29 -9.66 -11.08
N SER A 104 2.80 -9.84 -9.85
CA SER A 104 3.37 -10.77 -8.87
C SER A 104 3.43 -12.19 -9.42
N VAL A 105 2.31 -12.77 -9.82
CA VAL A 105 2.22 -14.15 -10.34
C VAL A 105 3.21 -14.40 -11.46
N ARG A 106 3.32 -13.46 -12.41
CA ARG A 106 4.21 -13.60 -13.57
C ARG A 106 5.67 -13.36 -13.20
N SER A 107 5.94 -12.65 -12.11
CA SER A 107 7.30 -12.41 -11.62
C SER A 107 7.89 -13.62 -10.91
N ASN A 108 7.07 -14.46 -10.27
CA ASN A 108 7.52 -15.56 -9.41
C ASN A 108 8.49 -16.53 -10.11
N ALA A 109 8.11 -17.06 -11.28
CA ALA A 109 8.98 -17.95 -12.06
C ALA A 109 10.28 -17.27 -12.54
N ARG A 110 10.24 -15.95 -12.78
CA ARG A 110 11.41 -15.17 -13.19
C ARG A 110 12.37 -14.95 -12.03
N VAL A 111 11.86 -14.82 -10.81
CA VAL A 111 12.67 -14.78 -9.59
C VAL A 111 13.36 -16.14 -9.40
N ALA A 112 12.64 -17.25 -9.54
CA ALA A 112 13.19 -18.60 -9.44
C ALA A 112 14.31 -18.85 -10.48
N GLU A 113 14.09 -18.48 -11.74
CA GLU A 113 15.13 -18.59 -12.77
C GLU A 113 16.34 -17.69 -12.46
N SER A 114 16.10 -16.47 -11.97
CA SER A 114 17.18 -15.54 -11.61
C SER A 114 17.98 -16.01 -10.38
N ALA A 115 17.37 -16.78 -9.49
CA ALA A 115 18.02 -17.36 -8.31
C ALA A 115 19.10 -18.39 -8.68
N ARG A 116 19.04 -18.99 -9.88
CA ARG A 116 20.12 -19.85 -10.41
C ARG A 116 21.43 -19.09 -10.60
N GLY A 117 21.37 -17.77 -10.82
CA GLY A 117 22.51 -16.86 -10.89
C GLY A 117 22.92 -16.26 -9.54
N GLY A 118 22.27 -16.65 -8.44
CA GLY A 118 22.54 -16.19 -7.09
C GLY A 118 21.55 -15.14 -6.56
N ILE A 119 21.68 -14.85 -5.26
CA ILE A 119 20.74 -14.03 -4.48
C ILE A 119 20.59 -12.61 -5.04
N ALA A 120 21.68 -12.00 -5.54
CA ALA A 120 21.63 -10.63 -6.04
C ALA A 120 20.68 -10.47 -7.24
N GLY A 121 20.72 -11.43 -8.18
CA GLY A 121 19.84 -11.44 -9.35
C GLY A 121 18.38 -11.71 -8.97
N ALA A 122 18.14 -12.69 -8.07
CA ALA A 122 16.81 -12.96 -7.55
C ALA A 122 16.20 -11.74 -6.84
N LEU A 123 16.97 -11.08 -5.97
CA LEU A 123 16.54 -9.88 -5.25
C LEU A 123 16.18 -8.76 -6.21
N GLU A 124 16.98 -8.52 -7.25
CA GLU A 124 16.68 -7.46 -8.22
C GLU A 124 15.33 -7.70 -8.91
N VAL A 125 15.06 -8.95 -9.31
CA VAL A 125 13.81 -9.32 -10.00
C VAL A 125 12.61 -9.26 -9.04
N ALA A 126 12.77 -9.81 -7.83
CA ALA A 126 11.72 -9.80 -6.80
C ALA A 126 11.37 -8.37 -6.36
N PHE A 127 12.39 -7.56 -6.09
CA PHE A 127 12.21 -6.17 -5.69
C PHE A 127 11.55 -5.35 -6.80
N ARG A 128 11.95 -5.52 -8.06
CA ARG A 128 11.28 -4.85 -9.19
C ARG A 128 9.80 -5.27 -9.31
N GLY A 129 9.48 -6.54 -9.06
CA GLY A 129 8.10 -7.03 -9.00
C GLY A 129 7.27 -6.29 -7.95
N GLY A 130 7.78 -6.23 -6.71
CA GLY A 130 7.11 -5.51 -5.62
C GLY A 130 7.05 -3.99 -5.82
N ALA A 131 8.12 -3.38 -6.32
CA ALA A 131 8.19 -1.94 -6.58
C ALA A 131 7.17 -1.49 -7.65
N VAL A 132 6.95 -2.31 -8.68
CA VAL A 132 5.89 -2.08 -9.67
C VAL A 132 4.52 -2.04 -9.00
N THR A 133 4.20 -3.05 -8.19
CA THR A 133 2.92 -3.11 -7.48
C THR A 133 2.75 -1.91 -6.54
N GLY A 134 3.75 -1.59 -5.72
CA GLY A 134 3.68 -0.47 -4.77
C GLY A 134 3.49 0.89 -5.45
N LEU A 135 4.26 1.19 -6.51
CA LEU A 135 4.16 2.47 -7.24
C LEU A 135 2.86 2.58 -8.04
N LEU A 136 2.35 1.47 -8.57
CA LEU A 136 1.05 1.45 -9.25
C LEU A 136 -0.09 1.67 -8.27
N VAL A 137 -0.07 1.02 -7.09
CA VAL A 137 -1.08 1.18 -6.04
C VAL A 137 -1.14 2.64 -5.57
N ALA A 138 -0.01 3.21 -5.15
CA ALA A 138 0.05 4.58 -4.67
C ALA A 138 -0.23 5.60 -5.79
N GLY A 139 0.22 5.32 -7.02
CA GLY A 139 -0.09 6.12 -8.19
C GLY A 139 -1.58 6.14 -8.52
N LEU A 140 -2.26 4.98 -8.52
CA LEU A 140 -3.70 4.87 -8.74
C LEU A 140 -4.50 5.53 -7.62
N ALA A 141 -4.05 5.42 -6.36
CA ALA A 141 -4.70 6.08 -5.24
C ALA A 141 -4.63 7.60 -5.38
N LEU A 142 -3.45 8.15 -5.66
CA LEU A 142 -3.29 9.59 -5.91
C LEU A 142 -4.06 10.04 -7.16
N LEU A 143 -4.08 9.23 -8.23
CA LEU A 143 -4.87 9.51 -9.44
C LEU A 143 -6.37 9.57 -9.12
N GLY A 144 -6.87 8.64 -8.30
CA GLY A 144 -8.27 8.60 -7.89
C GLY A 144 -8.65 9.82 -7.08
N VAL A 145 -7.89 10.13 -6.03
CA VAL A 145 -8.19 11.25 -5.14
C VAL A 145 -8.01 12.59 -5.88
N ALA A 146 -6.83 12.85 -6.46
CA ALA A 146 -6.54 14.11 -7.13
C ALA A 146 -7.36 14.29 -8.42
N GLY A 147 -7.58 13.21 -9.17
CA GLY A 147 -8.35 13.25 -10.40
C GLY A 147 -9.82 13.50 -10.14
N TYR A 148 -10.42 12.81 -9.16
CA TYR A 148 -11.82 13.04 -8.83
C TYR A 148 -12.05 14.42 -8.24
N TYR A 149 -11.22 14.83 -7.27
CA TYR A 149 -11.25 16.19 -6.72
C TYR A 149 -11.11 17.25 -7.81
N GLY A 150 -10.11 17.11 -8.68
CA GLY A 150 -9.89 18.05 -9.78
C GLY A 150 -11.05 18.16 -10.76
N VAL A 151 -11.73 17.06 -11.08
CA VAL A 151 -12.93 17.08 -11.92
C VAL A 151 -14.05 17.87 -11.24
N LEU A 152 -14.29 17.67 -9.95
CA LEU A 152 -15.34 18.37 -9.21
C LEU A 152 -15.12 19.88 -9.18
N ILE A 153 -13.88 20.31 -8.90
CA ILE A 153 -13.51 21.74 -8.94
C ILE A 153 -13.70 22.31 -10.34
N LEU A 154 -13.31 21.59 -11.40
CA LEU A 154 -13.49 22.04 -12.78
C LEU A 154 -14.96 22.11 -13.21
N THR A 155 -15.83 21.27 -12.64
CA THR A 155 -17.28 21.33 -12.87
C THR A 155 -17.99 22.41 -12.05
N GLY A 156 -17.26 23.10 -11.17
CA GLY A 156 -17.76 24.23 -10.39
C GLY A 156 -18.32 23.87 -9.01
N GLU A 157 -18.02 22.68 -8.50
CA GLU A 157 -18.33 22.31 -7.11
C GLU A 157 -17.45 23.09 -6.14
N GLU A 158 -18.00 23.50 -5.00
CA GLU A 158 -17.21 24.17 -3.95
C GLU A 158 -16.19 23.19 -3.35
N GLU A 159 -15.04 23.70 -2.91
CA GLU A 159 -13.92 22.86 -2.42
C GLU A 159 -14.35 21.94 -1.28
N ARG A 160 -15.21 22.43 -0.40
CA ARG A 160 -15.72 21.64 0.72
C ARG A 160 -16.62 20.50 0.26
N GLU A 161 -17.55 20.76 -0.64
CA GLU A 161 -18.45 19.75 -1.19
C GLU A 161 -17.68 18.72 -2.02
N ALA A 162 -16.66 19.17 -2.76
CA ALA A 162 -15.74 18.30 -3.49
C ALA A 162 -14.94 17.37 -2.56
N VAL A 163 -14.49 17.87 -1.40
CA VAL A 163 -13.82 17.04 -0.38
C VAL A 163 -14.80 16.07 0.29
N ASP A 164 -16.01 16.50 0.62
CA ASP A 164 -17.05 15.64 1.19
C ASP A 164 -17.41 14.48 0.24
N ALA A 165 -17.42 14.73 -1.06
CA ALA A 165 -17.61 13.68 -2.07
C ALA A 165 -16.51 12.61 -2.07
N LEU A 166 -15.26 12.96 -1.71
CA LEU A 166 -14.14 12.02 -1.63
C LEU A 166 -14.29 10.99 -0.49
N ILE A 167 -15.15 11.27 0.51
CA ILE A 167 -15.51 10.28 1.53
C ILE A 167 -16.11 9.03 0.86
N GLY A 168 -16.90 9.23 -0.19
CA GLY A 168 -17.40 8.14 -1.03
C GLY A 168 -16.28 7.31 -1.63
N LEU A 169 -15.25 7.96 -2.18
CA LEU A 169 -14.07 7.29 -2.75
C LEU A 169 -13.34 6.43 -1.70
N GLY A 170 -13.16 6.95 -0.49
CA GLY A 170 -12.63 6.19 0.63
C GLY A 170 -13.46 4.93 0.89
N PHE A 171 -14.78 5.08 1.05
CA PHE A 171 -15.69 3.95 1.28
C PHE A 171 -15.66 2.89 0.17
N GLY A 172 -15.56 3.33 -1.10
CA GLY A 172 -15.41 2.43 -2.24
C GLY A 172 -14.13 1.60 -2.14
N GLY A 173 -13.01 2.26 -1.82
CA GLY A 173 -11.73 1.61 -1.58
C GLY A 173 -11.79 0.59 -0.44
N SER A 174 -12.41 0.95 0.69
CA SER A 174 -12.57 0.09 1.86
C SER A 174 -13.44 -1.13 1.60
N LEU A 175 -14.52 -1.00 0.79
CA LEU A 175 -15.31 -2.17 0.40
C LEU A 175 -14.43 -3.23 -0.27
N ILE A 176 -13.64 -2.84 -1.28
CA ILE A 176 -12.78 -3.78 -1.99
C ILE A 176 -11.71 -4.34 -1.06
N SER A 177 -11.02 -3.48 -0.31
CA SER A 177 -9.96 -3.89 0.62
C SER A 177 -10.44 -4.97 1.60
N VAL A 178 -11.57 -4.74 2.27
CA VAL A 178 -12.12 -5.67 3.26
C VAL A 178 -12.38 -7.05 2.65
N PHE A 179 -13.09 -7.11 1.51
CA PHE A 179 -13.41 -8.39 0.88
C PHE A 179 -12.20 -9.06 0.24
N ALA A 180 -11.30 -8.30 -0.38
CA ALA A 180 -10.07 -8.81 -1.00
C ALA A 180 -9.15 -9.43 0.06
N ARG A 181 -8.92 -8.70 1.17
CA ARG A 181 -8.05 -9.13 2.26
C ARG A 181 -8.62 -10.30 3.05
N LEU A 182 -9.90 -10.25 3.42
CA LEU A 182 -10.53 -11.35 4.16
C LEU A 182 -10.69 -12.58 3.27
N GLY A 183 -11.21 -12.43 2.07
CA GLY A 183 -11.41 -13.56 1.16
C GLY A 183 -10.08 -14.22 0.79
N GLY A 184 -9.12 -13.42 0.32
CA GLY A 184 -7.79 -13.90 -0.07
C GLY A 184 -7.05 -14.50 1.12
N GLY A 185 -7.13 -13.86 2.29
CA GLY A 185 -6.56 -14.33 3.57
C GLY A 185 -7.11 -15.68 4.02
N ILE A 186 -8.43 -15.89 3.93
CA ILE A 186 -9.05 -17.19 4.24
C ILE A 186 -8.56 -18.26 3.25
N PHE A 187 -8.47 -17.93 1.96
CA PHE A 187 -8.03 -18.87 0.94
C PHE A 187 -6.56 -19.29 1.15
N THR A 188 -5.64 -18.33 1.29
CA THR A 188 -4.21 -18.61 1.52
C THR A 188 -4.01 -19.39 2.82
N LYS A 189 -4.55 -18.93 3.95
CA LYS A 189 -4.29 -19.59 5.23
C LYS A 189 -4.96 -20.95 5.39
N ALA A 190 -6.06 -21.21 4.70
CA ALA A 190 -6.61 -22.56 4.64
C ALA A 190 -5.71 -23.52 3.85
N ALA A 191 -5.11 -23.04 2.75
CA ALA A 191 -4.21 -23.84 1.91
C ALA A 191 -2.84 -24.06 2.58
N ASP A 192 -2.20 -22.98 3.04
CA ASP A 192 -0.91 -22.94 3.78
C ASP A 192 -0.94 -23.92 4.97
N VAL A 193 -1.88 -23.75 5.91
CA VAL A 193 -1.98 -24.63 7.09
C VAL A 193 -2.25 -26.09 6.71
N GLY A 194 -3.08 -26.34 5.70
CA GLY A 194 -3.36 -27.70 5.23
C GLY A 194 -2.15 -28.37 4.58
N ALA A 195 -1.43 -27.62 3.73
CA ALA A 195 -0.23 -28.08 3.05
C ALA A 195 0.88 -28.41 4.05
N ASP A 196 1.14 -27.50 4.98
CA ASP A 196 2.24 -27.62 5.92
C ASP A 196 2.03 -28.71 6.98
N LEU A 197 0.82 -28.83 7.54
CA LEU A 197 0.54 -29.85 8.55
C LEU A 197 0.65 -31.26 7.95
N VAL A 198 -0.06 -31.52 6.85
CA VAL A 198 -0.06 -32.86 6.24
C VAL A 198 1.29 -33.17 5.60
N GLY A 199 1.89 -32.20 4.90
CA GLY A 199 3.17 -32.38 4.23
C GLY A 199 4.33 -32.57 5.20
N LYS A 200 4.60 -31.59 6.06
CA LYS A 200 5.82 -31.55 6.88
C LYS A 200 5.69 -32.42 8.13
N ILE A 201 4.52 -32.43 8.78
CA ILE A 201 4.34 -33.06 10.09
C ILE A 201 3.87 -34.51 9.98
N GLU A 202 2.87 -34.79 9.14
CA GLU A 202 2.29 -36.14 9.03
C GLU A 202 3.04 -37.02 8.03
N ALA A 203 3.27 -36.52 6.80
CA ALA A 203 3.90 -37.28 5.73
C ALA A 203 5.43 -37.19 5.74
N GLY A 204 6.01 -36.20 6.41
CA GLY A 204 7.45 -35.97 6.48
C GLY A 204 8.09 -35.65 5.13
N ILE A 205 7.34 -35.04 4.20
CA ILE A 205 7.85 -34.55 2.92
C ILE A 205 8.26 -33.07 3.04
N PRO A 206 9.16 -32.57 2.16
CA PRO A 206 9.54 -31.16 2.14
C PRO A 206 8.35 -30.21 1.98
N GLU A 207 8.54 -28.96 2.42
CA GLU A 207 7.66 -27.83 2.09
C GLU A 207 7.65 -27.61 0.58
N ASP A 208 6.49 -27.20 0.04
CA ASP A 208 6.25 -27.03 -1.41
C ASP A 208 6.55 -28.28 -2.27
N ASP A 209 6.49 -29.48 -1.68
CA ASP A 209 6.72 -30.71 -2.44
C ASP A 209 5.59 -30.97 -3.46
N PRO A 210 5.90 -31.24 -4.74
CA PRO A 210 4.90 -31.40 -5.80
C PRO A 210 3.96 -32.60 -5.60
N ARG A 211 4.27 -33.52 -4.68
CA ARG A 211 3.38 -34.64 -4.31
C ARG A 211 2.23 -34.18 -3.41
N ASN A 212 2.35 -33.02 -2.76
CA ASN A 212 1.32 -32.47 -1.91
C ASN A 212 0.30 -31.68 -2.77
N PRO A 213 -0.97 -32.12 -2.85
CA PRO A 213 -1.96 -31.48 -3.72
C PRO A 213 -2.34 -30.06 -3.30
N ALA A 214 -2.01 -29.64 -2.07
CA ALA A 214 -2.34 -28.31 -1.56
C ALA A 214 -1.35 -27.22 -2.01
N THR A 215 -0.17 -27.57 -2.53
CA THR A 215 0.91 -26.62 -2.85
C THR A 215 0.54 -25.61 -3.93
N ILE A 216 -0.21 -26.02 -4.96
CA ILE A 216 -0.73 -25.09 -5.96
C ILE A 216 -1.73 -24.12 -5.33
N ALA A 217 -2.60 -24.59 -4.44
CA ALA A 217 -3.57 -23.72 -3.77
C ALA A 217 -2.88 -22.73 -2.82
N ASP A 218 -1.82 -23.16 -2.15
CA ASP A 218 -1.00 -22.31 -1.29
C ASP A 218 -0.34 -21.17 -2.08
N ASN A 219 0.38 -21.54 -3.16
CA ASN A 219 1.02 -20.58 -4.06
C ASN A 219 0.00 -19.66 -4.77
N VAL A 220 -1.21 -20.16 -5.08
CA VAL A 220 -2.32 -19.30 -5.56
C VAL A 220 -2.73 -18.32 -4.46
N GLY A 221 -2.86 -18.82 -3.22
CA GLY A 221 -3.14 -18.07 -2.01
C GLY A 221 -2.25 -16.87 -1.82
N ASP A 222 -0.93 -17.03 -1.93
CA ASP A 222 0.04 -15.93 -1.79
C ASP A 222 -0.22 -14.79 -2.78
N ASN A 223 -0.68 -15.12 -3.98
CA ASN A 223 -0.94 -14.12 -5.01
C ASN A 223 -2.30 -13.42 -4.83
N VAL A 224 -3.32 -14.12 -4.32
CA VAL A 224 -4.66 -13.54 -4.14
C VAL A 224 -4.85 -12.86 -2.78
N GLY A 225 -4.22 -13.38 -1.73
CA GLY A 225 -4.23 -12.79 -0.39
C GLY A 225 -3.11 -11.77 -0.23
N ASP A 226 -1.87 -12.26 -0.22
CA ASP A 226 -0.71 -11.48 0.20
C ASP A 226 -0.30 -10.43 -0.84
N CYS A 227 -0.60 -10.64 -2.13
CA CYS A 227 -0.38 -9.61 -3.16
C CYS A 227 -1.64 -8.78 -3.44
N ALA A 228 -2.73 -9.40 -3.92
CA ALA A 228 -3.92 -8.64 -4.34
C ALA A 228 -4.63 -7.95 -3.18
N GLY A 229 -4.81 -8.67 -2.06
CA GLY A 229 -5.42 -8.14 -0.84
C GLY A 229 -4.60 -7.01 -0.23
N MET A 230 -3.28 -7.18 -0.13
CA MET A 230 -2.38 -6.11 0.36
C MET A 230 -2.39 -4.88 -0.56
N ALA A 231 -2.42 -5.06 -1.88
CA ALA A 231 -2.49 -3.94 -2.82
C ALA A 231 -3.78 -3.11 -2.68
N ALA A 232 -4.93 -3.77 -2.49
CA ALA A 232 -6.20 -3.10 -2.22
C ALA A 232 -6.22 -2.40 -0.85
N ASP A 233 -5.60 -3.02 0.16
CA ASP A 233 -5.45 -2.47 1.51
C ASP A 233 -4.60 -1.20 1.53
N LEU A 234 -3.44 -1.23 0.86
CA LEU A 234 -2.55 -0.07 0.75
C LEU A 234 -3.16 1.06 -0.08
N PHE A 235 -3.94 0.74 -1.13
CA PHE A 235 -4.70 1.73 -1.88
C PHE A 235 -5.66 2.48 -0.94
N GLU A 236 -6.43 1.71 -0.16
CA GLU A 236 -7.41 2.25 0.76
C GLU A 236 -6.77 3.12 1.83
N THR A 237 -5.72 2.62 2.48
CA THR A 237 -5.01 3.36 3.54
C THR A 237 -4.48 4.69 3.00
N TYR A 238 -3.91 4.69 1.78
CA TYR A 238 -3.43 5.92 1.15
C TYR A 238 -4.59 6.89 0.86
N ALA A 239 -5.64 6.41 0.19
CA ALA A 239 -6.76 7.25 -0.23
C ALA A 239 -7.51 7.82 0.98
N VAL A 240 -7.85 6.99 1.97
CA VAL A 240 -8.57 7.41 3.18
C VAL A 240 -7.73 8.38 4.01
N THR A 241 -6.42 8.16 4.15
CA THR A 241 -5.55 9.09 4.90
C THR A 241 -5.44 10.44 4.19
N ALA A 242 -5.28 10.45 2.87
CA ALA A 242 -5.23 11.68 2.09
C ALA A 242 -6.55 12.46 2.21
N VAL A 243 -7.69 11.78 2.04
CA VAL A 243 -9.02 12.38 2.16
C VAL A 243 -9.29 12.88 3.58
N ALA A 244 -8.85 12.15 4.61
CA ALA A 244 -8.99 12.59 6.01
C ALA A 244 -8.23 13.88 6.28
N VAL A 245 -7.01 14.02 5.75
CA VAL A 245 -6.23 15.27 5.86
C VAL A 245 -6.92 16.41 5.11
N MET A 246 -7.44 16.16 3.90
CA MET A 246 -8.20 17.16 3.14
C MET A 246 -9.43 17.62 3.93
N LEU A 247 -10.20 16.67 4.47
CA LEU A 247 -11.41 16.93 5.24
C LEU A 247 -11.11 17.74 6.50
N LEU A 248 -10.10 17.34 7.28
CA LEU A 248 -9.66 18.10 8.45
C LEU A 248 -9.21 19.51 8.06
N GLY A 249 -8.49 19.65 6.94
CA GLY A 249 -8.05 20.92 6.40
C GLY A 249 -9.21 21.87 6.11
N VAL A 250 -10.15 21.46 5.25
CA VAL A 250 -11.29 22.30 4.83
C VAL A 250 -12.30 22.60 5.95
N LEU A 251 -12.32 21.77 7.01
CA LEU A 251 -13.12 22.03 8.21
C LEU A 251 -12.43 22.98 9.19
N SER A 252 -11.10 23.09 9.14
CA SER A 252 -10.31 23.84 10.12
C SER A 252 -9.91 25.23 9.65
N PHE A 253 -9.60 25.40 8.36
CA PHE A 253 -8.98 26.62 7.82
C PHE A 253 -9.84 27.30 6.75
N ASN A 254 -9.65 28.61 6.55
CA ASN A 254 -10.39 29.37 5.52
C ASN A 254 -9.77 29.22 4.13
N GLU A 255 -8.49 28.86 4.02
CA GLU A 255 -7.75 28.73 2.77
C GLU A 255 -8.01 27.36 2.10
N LEU A 256 -9.28 27.08 1.77
CA LEU A 256 -9.78 25.77 1.35
C LEU A 256 -8.96 25.13 0.22
N GLY A 257 -8.60 25.91 -0.80
CA GLY A 257 -7.81 25.42 -1.93
C GLY A 257 -6.42 24.91 -1.51
N SER A 258 -5.71 25.66 -0.67
CA SER A 258 -4.36 25.29 -0.22
C SER A 258 -4.38 24.03 0.66
N VAL A 259 -5.32 23.94 1.61
CA VAL A 259 -5.41 22.80 2.54
C VAL A 259 -5.92 21.53 1.88
N ALA A 260 -6.81 21.63 0.89
CA ALA A 260 -7.27 20.49 0.12
C ALA A 260 -6.16 19.95 -0.82
N VAL A 261 -5.36 20.83 -1.40
CA VAL A 261 -4.29 20.44 -2.35
C VAL A 261 -3.04 19.91 -1.64
N TYR A 262 -2.78 20.33 -0.40
CA TYR A 262 -1.59 19.97 0.37
C TYR A 262 -1.27 18.46 0.42
N PRO A 263 -2.17 17.57 0.88
CA PRO A 263 -1.89 16.13 0.93
C PRO A 263 -1.66 15.51 -0.45
N LEU A 264 -2.24 16.08 -1.51
CA LEU A 264 -2.04 15.61 -2.89
C LEU A 264 -0.62 15.91 -3.38
N VAL A 265 -0.11 17.11 -3.09
CA VAL A 265 1.25 17.51 -3.48
C VAL A 265 2.30 16.77 -2.66
N ILE A 266 2.09 16.63 -1.34
CA ILE A 266 2.94 15.80 -0.47
C ILE A 266 2.97 14.35 -0.96
N GLY A 267 1.81 13.80 -1.33
CA GLY A 267 1.70 12.48 -1.93
C GLY A 267 2.46 12.35 -3.27
N GLY A 268 2.32 13.34 -4.15
CA GLY A 268 3.01 13.36 -5.45
C GLY A 268 4.53 13.43 -5.31
N VAL A 269 5.04 14.28 -4.42
CA VAL A 269 6.47 14.38 -4.14
C VAL A 269 7.01 13.09 -3.50
N SER A 270 6.21 12.46 -2.62
CA SER A 270 6.56 11.17 -2.02
C SER A 270 6.68 10.06 -3.07
N LEU A 271 5.81 10.03 -4.08
CA LEU A 271 5.93 9.09 -5.21
C LEU A 271 7.26 9.27 -5.97
N LEU A 272 7.65 10.52 -6.26
CA LEU A 272 8.93 10.79 -6.91
C LEU A 272 10.11 10.36 -6.04
N ALA A 273 10.05 10.63 -4.74
CA ALA A 273 11.04 10.18 -3.77
C ALA A 273 11.15 8.65 -3.74
N SER A 274 10.03 7.93 -3.77
CA SER A 274 9.99 6.46 -3.84
C SER A 274 10.57 5.92 -5.16
N ILE A 275 10.26 6.55 -6.31
CA ILE A 275 10.86 6.19 -7.60
C ILE A 275 12.39 6.33 -7.52
N ILE A 276 12.89 7.45 -6.98
CA ILE A 276 14.33 7.64 -6.81
C ILE A 276 14.92 6.61 -5.84
N GLY A 277 14.23 6.34 -4.73
CA GLY A 277 14.63 5.37 -3.71
C GLY A 277 14.77 3.95 -4.24
N THR A 278 13.96 3.54 -5.23
CA THR A 278 14.08 2.22 -5.86
C THR A 278 15.47 1.94 -6.44
N PHE A 279 16.16 2.97 -6.94
CA PHE A 279 17.50 2.81 -7.52
C PHE A 279 18.59 2.52 -6.48
N PHE A 280 18.31 2.79 -5.20
CA PHE A 280 19.21 2.55 -4.07
C PHE A 280 19.11 1.13 -3.52
N VAL A 281 18.08 0.36 -3.87
CA VAL A 281 17.90 -1.02 -3.39
C VAL A 281 18.82 -1.96 -4.15
N ARG A 282 20.00 -2.24 -3.58
CA ARG A 282 21.02 -3.11 -4.17
C ARG A 282 21.70 -3.94 -3.10
N SER A 283 21.84 -5.25 -3.32
CA SER A 283 22.63 -6.12 -2.44
C SER A 283 23.78 -6.77 -3.21
N ARG A 284 25.02 -6.57 -2.74
CA ARG A 284 26.22 -7.27 -3.24
C ARG A 284 26.61 -8.47 -2.38
N SER A 285 26.12 -8.55 -1.15
CA SER A 285 26.60 -9.49 -0.11
C SER A 285 25.52 -10.44 0.38
N GLY A 286 24.44 -10.63 -0.38
CA GLY A 286 23.32 -11.52 -0.04
C GLY A 286 22.43 -11.06 1.12
N ASN A 287 22.72 -9.90 1.74
CA ASN A 287 21.87 -9.35 2.79
C ASN A 287 20.70 -8.58 2.14
N VAL A 288 19.54 -9.23 2.06
CA VAL A 288 18.31 -8.71 1.44
C VAL A 288 17.73 -7.57 2.28
N GLU A 289 17.61 -7.76 3.58
CA GLU A 289 17.01 -6.77 4.50
C GLU A 289 17.75 -5.44 4.41
N ARG A 290 19.09 -5.45 4.44
CA ARG A 290 19.89 -4.21 4.32
C ARG A 290 19.60 -3.46 3.02
N ALA A 291 19.37 -4.16 1.92
CA ALA A 291 19.04 -3.51 0.66
C ALA A 291 17.66 -2.83 0.71
N LEU A 292 16.68 -3.46 1.37
CA LEU A 292 15.36 -2.87 1.59
C LEU A 292 15.46 -1.62 2.49
N TYR A 293 16.27 -1.67 3.56
CA TYR A 293 16.55 -0.51 4.40
C TYR A 293 17.16 0.67 3.62
N GLN A 294 18.07 0.41 2.67
CA GLN A 294 18.65 1.47 1.84
C GLN A 294 17.60 2.20 1.01
N GLY A 295 16.66 1.46 0.40
CA GLY A 295 15.56 2.05 -0.34
C GLY A 295 14.62 2.88 0.54
N LEU A 296 14.28 2.36 1.72
CA LEU A 296 13.44 3.05 2.69
C LEU A 296 14.09 4.36 3.17
N ILE A 297 15.36 4.31 3.59
CA ILE A 297 16.10 5.49 4.07
C ILE A 297 16.25 6.52 2.94
N ALA A 298 16.62 6.10 1.74
CA ALA A 298 16.75 7.01 0.60
C ALA A 298 15.42 7.70 0.28
N SER A 299 14.32 6.94 0.19
CA SER A 299 12.98 7.50 -0.08
C SER A 299 12.55 8.46 1.03
N GLY A 300 12.72 8.07 2.29
CA GLY A 300 12.31 8.87 3.46
C GLY A 300 13.09 10.18 3.58
N LEU A 301 14.41 10.17 3.38
CA LEU A 301 15.22 11.38 3.44
C LEU A 301 14.91 12.35 2.29
N ILE A 302 14.72 11.83 1.07
CA ILE A 302 14.35 12.66 -0.08
C ILE A 302 12.97 13.26 0.12
N ALA A 303 11.99 12.47 0.58
CA ALA A 303 10.66 12.96 0.90
C ALA A 303 10.68 14.02 2.00
N ALA A 304 11.36 13.76 3.13
CA ALA A 304 11.50 14.70 4.24
C ALA A 304 12.12 16.04 3.83
N ALA A 305 13.16 16.01 2.98
CA ALA A 305 13.78 17.21 2.45
C ALA A 305 12.83 17.99 1.53
N ALA A 306 12.04 17.29 0.73
CA ALA A 306 11.09 17.91 -0.20
C ALA A 306 9.79 18.40 0.48
N PHE A 307 9.44 17.87 1.66
CA PHE A 307 8.28 18.33 2.44
C PHE A 307 8.42 19.76 2.95
N LEU A 308 9.65 20.21 3.25
CA LEU A 308 9.89 21.56 3.76
C LEU A 308 9.40 22.66 2.80
N PRO A 309 9.91 22.75 1.55
CA PRO A 309 9.45 23.78 0.63
C PRO A 309 7.96 23.62 0.30
N VAL A 310 7.45 22.39 0.14
CA VAL A 310 6.02 22.16 -0.15
C VAL A 310 5.12 22.70 0.97
N THR A 311 5.49 22.43 2.22
CA THR A 311 4.69 22.86 3.38
C THR A 311 4.75 24.36 3.58
N LEU A 312 5.93 24.97 3.48
CA LEU A 312 6.06 26.42 3.58
C LEU A 312 5.37 27.17 2.42
N TRP A 313 5.26 26.56 1.24
CA TRP A 313 4.58 27.23 0.13
C TRP A 313 3.06 27.13 0.20
N LEU A 314 2.51 26.06 0.76
CA LEU A 314 1.06 25.84 0.78
C LEU A 314 0.41 26.17 2.12
N MET A 315 1.11 25.99 3.23
CA MET A 315 0.55 26.01 4.59
C MET A 315 1.12 27.13 5.47
N ASP A 316 1.73 28.14 4.86
CA ASP A 316 2.11 29.37 5.57
C ASP A 316 0.93 30.35 5.58
N ASP A 317 0.85 31.18 6.62
CA ASP A 317 -0.20 32.21 6.80
C ASP A 317 -1.66 31.68 6.80
N LEU A 318 -1.90 30.45 7.27
CA LEU A 318 -3.25 29.90 7.41
C LEU A 318 -4.09 30.67 8.44
N THR A 319 -5.40 30.70 8.25
CA THR A 319 -6.35 31.28 9.22
C THR A 319 -7.45 30.31 9.59
N PHE A 320 -7.78 30.21 10.88
CA PHE A 320 -8.85 29.32 11.35
C PHE A 320 -10.24 29.80 10.90
N VAL A 321 -11.13 28.84 10.65
CA VAL A 321 -12.56 29.11 10.50
C VAL A 321 -13.09 29.74 11.79
N ARG A 322 -13.83 30.84 11.64
CA ARG A 322 -14.35 31.66 12.75
C ARG A 322 -15.13 30.80 13.77
N GLY A 323 -14.72 30.82 15.04
CA GLY A 323 -15.33 30.06 16.14
C GLY A 323 -14.56 28.80 16.56
N LEU A 324 -13.64 28.32 15.72
CA LEU A 324 -12.79 27.16 15.99
C LEU A 324 -11.51 27.52 16.77
N ASP A 325 -11.13 28.79 16.71
CA ASP A 325 -10.06 29.47 17.45
C ASP A 325 -10.17 29.30 18.97
N SER A 326 -11.41 29.29 19.49
CA SER A 326 -11.69 29.09 20.92
C SER A 326 -11.71 27.62 21.37
N LEU A 327 -11.80 26.68 20.42
CA LEU A 327 -12.07 25.26 20.70
C LEU A 327 -10.82 24.37 20.54
N LEU A 328 -9.95 24.65 19.58
CA LEU A 328 -8.89 23.71 19.18
C LEU A 328 -7.51 23.99 19.79
N LEU A 329 -7.18 25.23 20.11
CA LEU A 329 -5.87 25.59 20.65
C LEU A 329 -6.04 26.78 21.58
N GLY A 330 -5.77 26.61 22.88
CA GLY A 330 -5.85 27.67 23.89
C GLY A 330 -4.94 28.89 23.64
N THR A 331 -4.27 28.96 22.49
CA THR A 331 -3.42 30.05 21.99
C THR A 331 -4.13 30.98 21.00
N GLY A 332 -5.28 30.58 20.41
CA GLY A 332 -6.04 31.40 19.45
C GLY A 332 -5.36 31.65 18.09
N GLU A 333 -4.15 31.13 17.88
CA GLU A 333 -3.37 31.28 16.64
C GLU A 333 -3.27 29.94 15.87
N PRO A 334 -3.40 29.98 14.53
CA PRO A 334 -3.21 28.82 13.67
C PRO A 334 -1.76 28.32 13.66
N PRO A 335 -1.53 27.01 13.48
CA PRO A 335 -0.19 26.46 13.43
C PRO A 335 0.60 27.06 12.26
N THR A 336 1.86 27.37 12.52
CA THR A 336 2.78 27.88 11.49
C THR A 336 3.14 26.78 10.49
N GLY A 337 3.52 27.17 9.27
CA GLY A 337 3.99 26.21 8.26
C GLY A 337 5.17 25.36 8.73
N PHE A 338 6.01 25.88 9.64
CA PHE A 338 7.10 25.14 10.24
C PHE A 338 6.62 24.05 11.22
N GLU A 339 5.60 24.33 12.03
CA GLU A 339 5.00 23.34 12.93
C GLU A 339 4.32 22.22 12.14
N LEU A 340 3.61 22.56 11.07
CA LEU A 340 3.02 21.58 10.17
C LEU A 340 4.09 20.73 9.46
N TRP A 341 5.20 21.34 9.06
CA TRP A 341 6.34 20.59 8.50
C TRP A 341 6.92 19.62 9.54
N LEU A 342 7.08 20.05 10.79
CA LEU A 342 7.54 19.18 11.87
C LEU A 342 6.60 17.98 12.06
N CYS A 343 5.28 18.17 11.95
CA CYS A 343 4.31 17.06 11.98
C CYS A 343 4.57 16.04 10.85
N THR A 344 4.90 16.48 9.63
CA THR A 344 5.25 15.54 8.55
C THR A 344 6.51 14.73 8.87
N LEU A 345 7.51 15.34 9.49
CA LEU A 345 8.73 14.65 9.92
C LEU A 345 8.46 13.65 11.04
N VAL A 346 7.56 13.97 11.97
CA VAL A 346 7.10 13.03 12.99
C VAL A 346 6.49 11.79 12.31
N GLY A 347 5.67 11.96 11.29
CA GLY A 347 5.13 10.83 10.51
C GLY A 347 6.20 9.95 9.87
N VAL A 348 7.25 10.55 9.28
CA VAL A 348 8.40 9.82 8.73
C VAL A 348 9.18 9.08 9.83
N ALA A 349 9.40 9.74 10.97
CA ALA A 349 10.11 9.16 12.11
C ALA A 349 9.33 7.99 12.73
N VAL A 350 8.01 8.12 12.87
CA VAL A 350 7.11 7.04 13.33
C VAL A 350 7.18 5.87 12.36
N THR A 351 7.10 6.12 11.05
CA THR A 351 7.21 5.05 10.03
C THR A 351 8.55 4.32 10.11
N ALA A 352 9.66 5.05 10.26
CA ALA A 352 10.99 4.46 10.44
C ALA A 352 11.08 3.65 11.74
N GLY A 353 10.51 4.17 12.83
CA GLY A 353 10.42 3.49 14.13
C GLY A 353 9.64 2.19 14.03
N LEU A 354 8.44 2.21 13.43
CA LEU A 354 7.61 1.02 13.20
C LEU A 354 8.36 -0.05 12.41
N PHE A 355 9.09 0.34 11.36
CA PHE A 355 9.87 -0.61 10.57
C PHE A 355 10.99 -1.27 11.39
N VAL A 356 11.78 -0.48 12.12
CA VAL A 356 12.88 -1.00 12.96
C VAL A 356 12.38 -1.87 14.11
N ILE A 357 11.30 -1.46 14.78
CA ILE A 357 10.69 -2.23 15.86
C ILE A 357 10.13 -3.55 15.33
N THR A 358 9.43 -3.51 14.19
CA THR A 358 8.89 -4.72 13.56
C THR A 358 10.01 -5.68 13.17
N ASP A 359 11.08 -5.20 12.51
CA ASP A 359 12.25 -6.01 12.17
C ASP A 359 12.91 -6.64 13.41
N TYR A 360 12.99 -5.90 14.53
CA TYR A 360 13.50 -6.44 15.80
C TYR A 360 12.68 -7.63 16.33
N PHE A 361 11.35 -7.56 16.22
CA PHE A 361 10.47 -8.62 16.72
C PHE A 361 10.24 -9.77 15.72
N THR A 362 10.48 -9.57 14.42
CA THR A 362 10.19 -10.57 13.37
C THR A 362 11.42 -11.17 12.68
N SER A 363 12.60 -10.54 12.73
CA SER A 363 13.81 -11.07 12.09
C SER A 363 14.54 -12.11 12.95
N THR A 364 15.01 -13.19 12.30
CA THR A 364 15.73 -14.32 12.92
C THR A 364 17.07 -13.92 13.54
N ARG A 365 17.55 -12.70 13.28
CA ARG A 365 18.81 -12.16 13.82
C ARG A 365 18.68 -11.73 15.28
N PHE A 366 17.48 -11.33 15.70
CA PHE A 366 17.27 -10.70 17.00
C PHE A 366 16.81 -11.67 18.07
N ARG A 367 16.88 -11.20 19.32
CA ARG A 367 16.57 -12.00 20.52
C ARG A 367 15.13 -12.52 20.54
N PRO A 368 14.08 -11.76 20.18
CA PRO A 368 12.70 -12.24 20.23
C PRO A 368 12.51 -13.55 19.47
N VAL A 369 12.84 -13.56 18.17
CA VAL A 369 12.68 -14.75 17.30
C VAL A 369 13.61 -15.89 17.72
N LYS A 370 14.86 -15.59 18.10
CA LYS A 370 15.78 -16.62 18.62
C LYS A 370 15.27 -17.29 19.90
N THR A 371 14.57 -16.54 20.75
CA THR A 371 13.98 -17.06 21.99
C THR A 371 12.80 -17.96 21.68
N THR A 372 11.91 -17.55 20.77
CA THR A 372 10.79 -18.37 20.28
C THR A 372 11.29 -19.67 19.63
N ALA A 373 12.30 -19.59 18.76
CA ALA A 373 12.91 -20.77 18.14
C ALA A 373 13.52 -21.74 19.18
N ARG A 374 14.20 -21.24 20.21
CA ARG A 374 14.71 -22.07 21.32
C ARG A 374 13.58 -22.71 22.13
N ALA A 375 12.47 -22.02 22.34
CA ALA A 375 11.31 -22.55 23.05
C ALA A 375 10.67 -23.74 22.34
N SER A 376 10.97 -23.96 21.05
CA SER A 376 10.56 -25.16 20.31
C SER A 376 11.28 -26.43 20.79
N GLN A 377 12.42 -26.33 21.48
CA GLN A 377 13.15 -27.49 22.03
C GLN A 377 12.38 -28.19 23.17
N THR A 378 11.46 -27.48 23.83
CA THR A 378 10.63 -28.01 24.92
C THR A 378 9.19 -28.35 24.49
N GLY A 379 8.91 -28.29 23.17
CA GLY A 379 7.63 -28.68 22.57
C GLY A 379 6.83 -27.53 21.97
N HIS A 380 5.69 -27.87 21.35
CA HIS A 380 4.83 -26.91 20.65
C HIS A 380 4.18 -25.89 21.60
N ALA A 381 3.77 -26.33 22.80
CA ALA A 381 3.10 -25.46 23.77
C ALA A 381 4.00 -24.29 24.21
N THR A 382 5.28 -24.56 24.49
CA THR A 382 6.24 -23.52 24.90
C THR A 382 6.56 -22.57 23.75
N ASN A 383 6.61 -23.08 22.51
CA ASN A 383 6.75 -22.22 21.33
C ASN A 383 5.56 -21.25 21.18
N ILE A 384 4.32 -21.74 21.31
CA ILE A 384 3.10 -20.92 21.22
C ILE A 384 3.06 -19.88 22.33
N ILE A 385 3.32 -20.27 23.59
CA ILE A 385 3.35 -19.33 24.72
C ILE A 385 4.39 -18.24 24.49
N GLN A 386 5.60 -18.62 24.05
CA GLN A 386 6.66 -17.66 23.81
C GLN A 386 6.32 -16.72 22.64
N GLY A 387 5.75 -17.25 21.56
CA GLY A 387 5.30 -16.46 20.40
C GLY A 387 4.22 -15.44 20.77
N LEU A 388 3.19 -15.87 21.50
CA LEU A 388 2.13 -14.97 22.00
C LEU A 388 2.69 -13.88 22.91
N ALA A 389 3.61 -14.24 23.83
CA ALA A 389 4.25 -13.25 24.69
C ALA A 389 5.06 -12.22 23.90
N GLN A 390 5.82 -12.63 22.87
CA GLN A 390 6.56 -11.69 22.01
C GLN A 390 5.61 -10.80 21.20
N GLY A 391 4.51 -11.35 20.68
CA GLY A 391 3.49 -10.58 19.96
C GLY A 391 2.88 -9.49 20.84
N LEU A 392 2.48 -9.82 22.06
CA LEU A 392 1.94 -8.86 23.02
C LEU A 392 2.97 -7.79 23.46
N GLN A 393 4.26 -8.15 23.55
CA GLN A 393 5.32 -7.19 23.86
C GLN A 393 5.61 -6.24 22.68
N SER A 394 5.49 -6.74 21.45
CA SER A 394 5.82 -5.98 20.24
C SER A 394 4.92 -4.76 20.03
N THR A 395 3.73 -4.71 20.63
CA THR A 395 2.79 -3.59 20.49
C THR A 395 3.08 -2.44 21.46
N ALA A 396 3.90 -2.64 22.49
CA ALA A 396 4.11 -1.64 23.54
C ALA A 396 4.92 -0.42 23.11
N ALA A 397 5.84 -0.56 22.14
CA ALA A 397 6.64 0.56 21.62
C ALA A 397 5.98 1.27 20.42
N PRO A 398 5.23 0.57 19.54
CA PRO A 398 4.39 1.20 18.51
C PRO A 398 3.21 2.02 19.03
N ALA A 399 2.62 1.64 20.16
CA ALA A 399 1.53 2.35 20.84
C ALA A 399 2.07 3.55 21.62
#